data_AF-A0A6H1RGD3-F1
#
_entry.id   AF-A0A6H1RGD3-F1
#
_cell.length_a   1.000
_cell.length_b   1.000
_cell.length_c   1.000
_cell.angle_alpha   90.00
_cell.angle_beta   90.00
_cell.angle_gamma   90.00
#
_symmetry.space_group_name_H-M   'P 1'
#
loop_
_entity.id
_entity.type
_entity.pdbx_description
1 polymer ?
#
loop_
_entity_poly.entity_id
_entity_poly.type
_entity_poly.pdbx_seq_one_letter_code
_entity_poly.pdbx_strand_id
1 'polypeptide(L)'
;MPSMKIPVIGIGAGPDTDGQVLVYHDLLGIFDGFKPKFAKRWADVRTTMIDAVGAYAAGVRRQDFPAPEHCYAIKPAELQQFIEGQDLTIPAQAPSFAEQPVGVGGHTANAQP
;
A
#
# COMPACT_ATOMS: atom_id res chain seq x y z
N MET A 1 -38.46 -22.63 10.17
CA MET A 1 -37.41 -23.20 11.04
C MET A 1 -37.64 -22.73 12.47
N PRO A 2 -37.22 -23.47 13.51
CA PRO A 2 -37.39 -23.02 14.89
C PRO A 2 -36.59 -21.72 15.08
N SER A 3 -37.23 -20.66 15.57
CA SER A 3 -36.58 -19.35 15.78
C SER A 3 -35.61 -19.43 16.97
N MET A 4 -34.33 -19.17 16.73
CA MET A 4 -33.34 -18.98 17.79
C MET A 4 -33.57 -17.61 18.45
N LYS A 5 -33.44 -17.50 19.77
CA LYS A 5 -33.62 -16.21 20.48
C LYS A 5 -32.44 -15.24 20.33
N ILE A 6 -31.30 -15.73 19.87
CA ILE A 6 -30.07 -14.95 19.68
C ILE A 6 -29.93 -14.53 18.22
N PRO A 7 -29.40 -13.32 17.91
CA PRO A 7 -29.13 -12.91 16.55
C PRO A 7 -28.06 -13.80 15.89
N VAL A 8 -28.28 -14.16 14.62
CA VAL A 8 -27.34 -14.93 13.81
C VAL A 8 -26.71 -14.01 12.75
N ILE A 9 -25.38 -13.90 12.77
CA ILE A 9 -24.61 -13.16 11.76
C ILE A 9 -24.00 -14.14 10.75
N GLY A 10 -24.38 -14.03 9.49
CA GLY A 10 -23.95 -14.92 8.42
C GLY A 10 -22.77 -14.40 7.61
N ILE A 11 -21.93 -15.32 7.14
CA ILE A 11 -20.98 -15.12 6.04
C ILE A 11 -21.11 -16.30 5.09
N GLY A 12 -21.69 -16.06 3.91
CA GLY A 12 -22.01 -17.15 2.98
C GLY A 12 -23.10 -18.12 3.46
N ALA A 13 -23.90 -17.72 4.46
CA ALA A 13 -25.01 -18.51 5.01
C ALA A 13 -26.36 -18.26 4.30
N GLY A 14 -26.36 -17.48 3.21
CA GLY A 14 -27.59 -17.02 2.55
C GLY A 14 -28.22 -15.81 3.25
N PRO A 15 -29.38 -15.34 2.76
CA PRO A 15 -30.05 -14.14 3.29
C PRO A 15 -30.87 -14.38 4.57
N ASP A 16 -31.09 -15.64 4.96
CA ASP A 16 -31.97 -16.01 6.08
C ASP A 16 -31.31 -15.86 7.48
N THR A 17 -30.32 -14.98 7.60
CA THR A 17 -29.67 -14.62 8.87
C THR A 17 -30.04 -13.19 9.27
N ASP A 18 -30.02 -12.87 10.56
CA ASP A 18 -30.42 -11.56 11.09
C ASP A 18 -29.46 -10.42 10.70
N GLY A 19 -28.21 -10.77 10.36
CA GLY A 19 -27.23 -9.84 9.82
C GLY A 19 -26.16 -10.55 8.99
N GLN A 20 -25.27 -9.77 8.40
CA GLN A 20 -24.22 -10.26 7.50
C GLN A 20 -22.87 -9.70 7.91
N VAL A 21 -21.81 -10.47 7.68
CA VAL A 21 -20.42 -10.05 7.83
C VAL A 21 -19.62 -10.45 6.60
N LEU A 22 -18.70 -9.58 6.20
CA LEU A 22 -17.74 -9.82 5.12
C LEU A 22 -16.36 -9.33 5.54
N VAL A 23 -15.32 -9.97 5.02
CA VAL A 23 -13.94 -9.48 5.17
C VAL A 23 -13.79 -8.21 4.33
N TYR A 24 -13.29 -7.13 4.94
CA TYR A 24 -13.21 -5.83 4.27
C TYR A 24 -12.36 -5.86 2.99
N HIS A 25 -11.30 -6.68 2.96
CA HIS A 25 -10.45 -6.87 1.77
C HIS A 25 -11.21 -7.47 0.59
N ASP A 26 -12.07 -8.47 0.85
CA ASP A 26 -12.88 -9.12 -0.18
C ASP A 26 -13.98 -8.19 -0.68
N LEU A 27 -14.55 -7.41 0.23
CA LEU A 27 -15.55 -6.40 -0.06
C LEU A 27 -14.99 -5.29 -0.97
N LEU A 28 -13.77 -4.82 -0.69
CA LEU A 28 -13.12 -3.72 -1.41
C LEU A 28 -12.24 -4.18 -2.59
N GLY A 29 -12.11 -5.48 -2.82
CA GLY A 29 -11.31 -6.01 -3.93
C GLY A 29 -9.82 -5.67 -3.81
N ILE A 30 -9.25 -5.70 -2.60
CA ILE A 30 -7.84 -5.35 -2.37
C ILE A 30 -6.89 -6.44 -2.91
N PHE A 31 -7.34 -7.70 -2.91
CA PHE A 31 -6.56 -8.84 -3.40
C PHE A 31 -7.20 -9.51 -4.62
N ASP A 32 -6.36 -9.98 -5.55
CA ASP A 32 -6.76 -10.58 -6.83
C ASP A 32 -6.70 -12.13 -6.85
N GLY A 33 -6.32 -12.74 -5.73
CA GLY A 33 -6.25 -14.19 -5.62
C GLY A 33 -7.64 -14.83 -5.44
N PHE A 34 -7.83 -15.49 -4.32
CA PHE A 34 -9.06 -16.19 -4.02
C PHE A 34 -10.23 -15.21 -3.84
N LYS A 35 -11.27 -15.35 -4.67
CA LYS A 35 -12.55 -14.65 -4.50
C LYS A 35 -13.59 -15.65 -3.96
N PRO A 36 -14.01 -15.52 -2.68
CA PRO A 36 -15.07 -16.36 -2.16
C PRO A 36 -16.37 -16.14 -2.94
N LYS A 37 -17.11 -17.22 -3.25
CA LYS A 37 -18.37 -17.13 -4.02
C LYS A 37 -19.43 -16.26 -3.32
N PHE A 38 -19.41 -16.21 -1.99
CA PHE A 38 -20.34 -15.41 -1.20
C PHE A 38 -19.97 -13.93 -1.12
N ALA A 39 -18.73 -13.55 -1.48
CA ALA A 39 -18.24 -12.20 -1.36
C ALA A 39 -18.55 -11.39 -2.64
N LYS A 40 -19.48 -10.44 -2.53
CA LYS A 40 -19.68 -9.41 -3.55
C LYS A 40 -18.57 -8.36 -3.41
N ARG A 41 -17.83 -8.12 -4.49
CA ARG A 41 -16.92 -6.97 -4.58
C ARG A 41 -17.75 -5.71 -4.85
N TRP A 42 -17.59 -4.71 -4.00
CA TRP A 42 -18.23 -3.41 -4.12
C TRP A 42 -17.31 -2.35 -4.72
N ALA A 43 -16.00 -2.58 -4.67
CA ALA A 43 -14.99 -1.75 -5.30
C ALA A 43 -13.83 -2.61 -5.82
N ASP A 44 -12.99 -2.00 -6.66
CA ASP A 44 -11.68 -2.51 -7.07
C ASP A 44 -10.59 -1.54 -6.57
N VAL A 45 -10.32 -1.60 -5.27
CA VAL A 45 -9.32 -0.73 -4.63
C VAL A 45 -7.90 -1.12 -5.05
N ARG A 46 -7.67 -2.38 -5.45
CA ARG A 46 -6.36 -2.84 -5.90
C ARG A 46 -5.85 -2.01 -7.07
N THR A 47 -6.67 -1.81 -8.11
CA THR A 47 -6.27 -1.03 -9.29
C THR A 47 -5.86 0.38 -8.88
N THR A 48 -6.69 1.05 -8.07
CA THR A 48 -6.39 2.39 -7.54
C THR A 48 -5.08 2.42 -6.75
N MET A 49 -4.81 1.41 -5.92
CA MET A 49 -3.56 1.33 -5.15
C MET A 49 -2.33 1.17 -6.07
N ILE A 50 -2.42 0.29 -7.07
CA ILE A 50 -1.34 0.04 -8.03
C ILE A 50 -1.03 1.32 -8.81
N ASP A 51 -2.07 1.99 -9.30
CA ASP A 51 -1.93 3.23 -10.07
C ASP A 51 -1.32 4.34 -9.22
N ALA A 52 -1.79 4.52 -7.98
CA ALA A 52 -1.28 5.55 -7.08
C ALA A 52 0.19 5.32 -6.72
N VAL A 53 0.57 4.08 -6.39
CA VAL A 53 1.97 3.73 -6.08
C VAL A 53 2.84 3.89 -7.31
N GLY A 54 2.36 3.51 -8.50
CA GLY A 54 3.05 3.72 -9.77
C GLY A 54 3.28 5.20 -10.07
N ALA A 55 2.26 6.03 -9.91
CA ALA A 55 2.33 7.47 -10.11
C ALA A 55 3.32 8.14 -9.14
N TYR A 56 3.28 7.76 -7.86
CA TYR A 56 4.26 8.20 -6.85
C TYR A 56 5.68 7.82 -7.27
N ALA A 57 5.92 6.55 -7.59
CA ALA A 57 7.25 6.07 -7.94
C ALA A 57 7.77 6.72 -9.23
N ALA A 58 6.89 7.07 -10.17
CA ALA A 58 7.25 7.83 -11.35
C ALA A 58 7.58 9.29 -11.01
N GLY A 59 6.80 9.94 -10.14
CA GLY A 59 7.05 11.30 -9.66
C GLY A 59 8.39 11.44 -8.94
N VAL A 60 8.77 10.44 -8.11
CA VAL A 60 10.09 10.40 -7.46
C VAL A 60 11.22 10.28 -8.47
N ARG A 61 11.10 9.35 -9.44
CA ARG A 61 12.14 9.15 -10.47
C ARG A 61 12.33 10.36 -11.37
N ARG A 62 11.27 11.11 -11.64
CA ARG A 62 11.32 12.38 -12.40
C ARG A 62 11.71 13.58 -11.55
N GLN A 63 11.88 13.40 -10.23
CA GLN A 63 12.11 14.48 -9.27
C GLN A 63 10.97 15.51 -9.21
N ASP A 64 9.75 15.15 -9.64
CA ASP A 64 8.55 15.98 -9.46
C ASP A 64 8.09 15.97 -8.00
N PHE A 65 8.37 14.88 -7.28
CA PHE A 65 8.10 14.72 -5.87
C PHE A 65 9.40 14.38 -5.12
N PRO A 66 9.66 15.00 -3.94
CA PRO A 66 8.85 16.04 -3.30
C PRO A 66 8.97 17.40 -3.98
N ALA A 67 7.84 18.10 -4.14
CA ALA A 67 7.81 19.52 -4.50
C ALA A 67 8.03 20.41 -3.25
N PRO A 68 8.36 21.72 -3.40
CA PRO A 68 8.63 22.60 -2.26
C PRO A 68 7.54 22.62 -1.18
N GLU A 69 6.26 22.49 -1.55
CA GLU A 69 5.16 22.42 -0.58
C GLU A 69 5.16 21.16 0.31
N HIS A 70 5.90 20.12 -0.09
CA HIS A 70 6.08 18.89 0.67
C HIS A 70 7.33 18.92 1.56
N CYS A 71 8.09 20.02 1.55
CA CYS A 71 9.35 20.17 2.26
C CYS A 71 9.21 21.15 3.42
N TYR A 72 9.87 20.84 4.54
CA TYR A 72 10.08 21.79 5.63
C TYR A 72 11.39 22.55 5.41
N ALA A 73 11.36 23.87 5.57
CA ALA A 73 12.56 24.71 5.48
C ALA A 73 13.25 24.82 6.85
N ILE A 74 14.58 24.77 6.85
CA ILE A 74 15.41 25.15 7.99
C ILE A 74 15.66 26.67 7.96
N LYS A 75 15.67 27.32 9.14
CA LYS A 75 16.03 28.75 9.19
C LYS A 75 17.50 28.93 8.83
N PRO A 76 17.88 30.01 8.12
CA PRO A 76 19.27 30.22 7.71
C PRO A 76 20.28 30.20 8.86
N ALA A 77 19.93 30.77 10.03
CA ALA A 77 20.81 30.79 11.19
C ALA A 77 21.04 29.38 11.81
N GLU A 78 20.00 28.54 11.82
CA GLU A 78 20.09 27.16 12.32
C GLU A 78 20.90 26.29 11.34
N LEU A 79 20.74 26.52 10.03
CA LEU A 79 21.55 25.87 8.99
C LEU A 79 23.03 26.24 9.12
N GLN A 80 23.33 27.51 9.35
CA GLN A 80 24.70 27.99 9.51
C GLN A 80 25.37 27.33 10.73
N GLN A 81 24.68 27.29 11.86
CA GLN A 81 25.17 26.61 13.07
C GLN A 81 25.40 25.10 12.84
N PHE A 82 24.51 24.45 12.08
CA PHE A 82 24.65 23.04 11.73
C PHE A 82 25.88 22.79 10.86
N ILE A 83 26.13 23.64 9.85
CA ILE A 83 27.30 23.53 8.95
C ILE A 83 28.60 23.78 9.71
N GLU A 84 28.66 24.80 10.56
CA GLU A 84 29.85 25.13 11.36
C GLU A 84 30.21 24.02 12.36
N GLY A 85 29.22 23.26 12.82
CA GLY A 85 29.40 22.16 13.76
C GLY A 85 29.81 20.82 13.14
N GLN A 86 29.94 20.69 11.81
CA GLN A 86 30.25 19.42 11.15
C GLN A 86 31.43 19.52 10.17
N ASP A 87 32.34 18.54 10.25
CA ASP A 87 33.33 18.26 9.19
C ASP A 87 32.66 17.46 8.06
N LEU A 88 31.79 18.12 7.29
CA LEU A 88 31.10 17.53 6.13
C LEU A 88 31.94 17.65 4.87
N THR A 89 33.08 16.95 4.82
CA THR A 89 33.70 16.65 3.53
C THR A 89 32.85 15.59 2.81
N ILE A 90 31.81 16.02 2.08
CA ILE A 90 31.01 15.12 1.23
C ILE A 90 31.88 14.75 0.01
N PRO A 91 32.15 13.45 -0.25
CA PRO A 91 32.87 13.05 -1.45
C PRO A 91 32.11 13.53 -2.70
N ALA A 92 32.83 14.14 -3.65
CA ALA A 92 32.25 14.75 -4.85
C ALA A 92 31.48 13.77 -5.76
N GLN A 93 31.60 12.45 -5.53
CA GLN A 93 30.76 11.44 -6.16
C GLN A 93 29.62 11.02 -5.22
N ALA A 94 28.38 11.32 -5.61
CA ALA A 94 27.22 10.61 -5.10
C ALA A 94 27.38 9.10 -5.39
N PRO A 95 27.04 8.21 -4.45
CA PRO A 95 27.05 6.78 -4.73
C PRO A 95 26.13 6.51 -5.92
N SER A 96 26.67 5.90 -6.97
CA SER A 96 25.88 5.43 -8.11
C SER A 96 24.92 4.38 -7.59
N PHE A 97 23.64 4.74 -7.43
CA PHE A 97 22.56 3.78 -7.30
C PHE A 97 22.36 3.14 -8.67
N ALA A 98 23.24 2.21 -9.04
CA ALA A 98 23.06 1.39 -10.23
C ALA A 98 21.66 0.76 -10.15
N GLU A 99 20.89 0.91 -11.22
CA GLU A 99 19.56 0.32 -11.37
C GLU A 99 19.65 -1.19 -11.15
N GLN A 100 19.40 -1.63 -9.91
CA GLN A 100 19.21 -3.04 -9.65
C GLN A 100 17.86 -3.42 -10.27
N PRO A 101 17.80 -4.43 -11.16
CA PRO A 101 16.54 -4.86 -11.71
C PRO A 101 15.65 -5.28 -10.55
N VAL A 102 14.46 -4.67 -10.46
CA VAL A 102 13.39 -5.16 -9.60
C VAL A 102 13.06 -6.57 -10.08
N GLY A 103 13.62 -7.57 -9.40
CA GLY A 103 13.25 -8.96 -9.61
C GLY A 103 11.79 -9.11 -9.23
N VAL A 104 10.92 -9.25 -10.23
CA VAL A 104 9.56 -9.75 -10.01
C VAL A 104 9.72 -11.22 -9.61
N GLY A 105 9.96 -11.46 -8.33
CA GLY A 105 9.95 -12.80 -7.75
C GLY A 105 8.55 -13.38 -7.91
N GLY A 106 8.37 -14.23 -8.92
CA GLY A 106 7.18 -15.02 -9.09
C GLY A 106 6.94 -15.83 -7.82
N HIS A 107 5.84 -15.56 -7.14
CA HIS A 107 5.36 -16.39 -6.04
C HIS A 107 4.86 -17.70 -6.65
N THR A 108 5.75 -18.66 -6.90
CA THR A 108 5.35 -20.03 -7.17
C THR A 108 4.76 -20.58 -5.88
N ALA A 109 3.44 -20.61 -5.81
CA ALA A 109 2.71 -21.34 -4.79
C ALA A 109 3.26 -22.77 -4.77
N ASN A 110 3.88 -23.16 -3.66
CA ASN A 110 4.29 -24.53 -3.43
C ASN A 110 3.03 -25.37 -3.21
N ALA A 111 2.47 -25.88 -4.30
CA ALA A 111 1.53 -26.99 -4.26
C ALA A 111 2.36 -28.27 -4.15
N GLN A 112 2.33 -28.89 -2.99
CA GLN A 112 2.77 -30.26 -2.77
C GLN A 112 1.59 -31.09 -2.26
N PRO A 113 1.56 -32.39 -2.60
CA PRO A 113 0.35 -33.20 -2.82
C PRO A 113 -0.47 -33.48 -1.57
#